data_AF-A0A392QU54-F1
#
_entry.id   AF-A0A392QU54-F1
#
_cell.length_a   1.000
_cell.length_b   1.000
_cell.length_c   1.000
_cell.angle_alpha   90.00
_cell.angle_beta   90.00
_cell.angle_gamma   90.00
#
_symmetry.space_group_name_H-M   'P 1'
#
loop_
_entity.id
_entity.type
_entity.pdbx_description
1 polymer ?
#
loop_
_entity_poly.entity_id
_entity_poly.type
_entity_poly.pdbx_seq_one_letter_code
_entity_poly.pdbx_strand_id
1 'polypeptide(L)'
;MVMEVRDSLEIAHTAEYLNFLKCYFRAFSGILLQITKPQFVDNPEHKLRNIVVEILNRLPHSEVLRPFVQDLLKVAMQVLTTDNEENGLICIRIIFDLLRNFRPTLENEVQPFLDFVCKIYQNFKLTVSHFFENMAMTGEDVKPMDTSLSDQGINPATATGSQLNPSTRSFKIVT
;
A
#
# COMPACT_ATOMS: atom_id res chain seq x y z
N MET A 1 -11.02 10.71 13.73
CA MET A 1 -10.79 11.70 12.66
C MET A 1 -10.53 11.10 11.28
N VAL A 2 -9.37 10.49 10.95
CA VAL A 2 -9.14 10.01 9.56
C VAL A 2 -10.13 8.90 9.14
N MET A 3 -10.45 7.98 10.04
CA MET A 3 -11.52 6.98 9.84
C MET A 3 -12.89 7.62 9.62
N GLU A 4 -13.23 8.64 10.41
CA GLU A 4 -14.49 9.39 10.25
C GLU A 4 -14.57 10.09 8.88
N VAL A 5 -13.45 10.62 8.38
CA VAL A 5 -13.39 11.24 7.04
C VAL A 5 -13.58 10.18 5.95
N ARG A 6 -12.97 9.00 6.09
CA ARG A 6 -13.22 7.88 5.17
C ARG A 6 -14.69 7.47 5.16
N ASP A 7 -15.31 7.43 6.33
CA ASP A 7 -16.71 7.01 6.48
C ASP A 7 -17.68 8.12 6.03
N SER A 8 -17.27 9.40 6.13
CA SER A 8 -18.05 10.58 5.72
C SER A 8 -17.72 11.06 4.30
N LEU A 9 -17.14 10.21 3.46
CA LEU A 9 -16.67 10.59 2.13
C LEU A 9 -17.81 10.99 1.16
N GLU A 10 -19.05 10.77 1.54
CA GLU A 10 -20.25 11.25 0.82
C GLU A 10 -20.19 12.74 0.49
N ILE A 11 -19.50 13.56 1.31
CA ILE A 11 -19.30 14.99 1.04
C ILE A 11 -18.58 15.26 -0.30
N ALA A 12 -17.75 14.33 -0.77
CA ALA A 12 -17.06 14.44 -2.06
C ALA A 12 -18.01 14.36 -3.27
N HIS A 13 -19.25 13.93 -3.06
CA HIS A 13 -20.30 13.91 -4.07
C HIS A 13 -21.22 15.14 -4.03
N THR A 14 -20.90 16.12 -3.18
CA THR A 14 -21.69 17.35 -3.02
C THR A 14 -21.01 18.57 -3.65
N ALA A 15 -21.66 19.74 -3.59
CA ALA A 15 -21.06 21.00 -4.03
C ALA A 15 -19.78 21.38 -3.23
N GLU A 16 -19.57 20.77 -2.06
CA GLU A 16 -18.41 21.03 -1.19
C GLU A 16 -17.14 20.29 -1.62
N TYR A 17 -17.19 19.49 -2.70
CA TYR A 17 -16.06 18.66 -3.12
C TYR A 17 -14.77 19.48 -3.37
N LEU A 18 -14.87 20.66 -3.98
CA LEU A 18 -13.71 21.50 -4.21
C LEU A 18 -13.05 21.98 -2.90
N ASN A 19 -13.86 22.33 -1.89
CA ASN A 19 -13.37 22.75 -0.59
C ASN A 19 -12.73 21.58 0.16
N PHE A 20 -13.36 20.40 0.07
CA PHE A 20 -12.79 19.17 0.57
C PHE A 20 -11.40 18.91 -0.04
N LEU A 21 -11.27 18.95 -1.38
CA LEU A 21 -9.98 18.74 -2.04
C LEU A 21 -8.93 19.76 -1.59
N LYS A 22 -9.26 21.06 -1.58
CA LYS A 22 -8.30 22.11 -1.17
C LYS A 22 -7.73 21.90 0.23
N CYS A 23 -8.55 21.48 1.19
CA CYS A 23 -8.14 21.30 2.58
C CYS A 23 -7.50 19.92 2.82
N TYR A 24 -8.18 18.85 2.40
CA TYR A 24 -7.83 17.49 2.78
C TYR A 24 -6.78 16.88 1.86
N PHE A 25 -6.77 17.20 0.56
CA PHE A 25 -5.78 16.64 -0.35
C PHE A 25 -4.36 16.98 0.09
N ARG A 26 -4.09 18.26 0.41
CA ARG A 26 -2.78 18.70 0.90
C ARG A 26 -2.37 17.96 2.18
N ALA A 27 -3.31 17.78 3.12
CA ALA A 27 -3.05 17.07 4.36
C ALA A 27 -2.72 15.59 4.10
N PHE A 28 -3.48 14.91 3.24
CA PHE A 28 -3.26 13.52 2.87
C PHE A 28 -1.93 13.31 2.14
N SER A 29 -1.59 14.16 1.17
CA SER A 29 -0.28 14.13 0.51
C SER A 29 0.84 14.36 1.53
N GLY A 30 0.67 15.31 2.47
CA GLY A 30 1.64 15.54 3.54
C GLY A 30 1.84 14.31 4.43
N ILE A 31 0.76 13.62 4.80
CA ILE A 31 0.84 12.37 5.57
C ILE A 31 1.68 11.34 4.83
N LEU A 32 1.38 11.09 3.55
CA LEU A 32 2.01 10.02 2.77
C LEU A 32 3.46 10.33 2.38
N LEU A 33 3.80 11.60 2.13
CA LEU A 33 5.09 11.98 1.55
C LEU A 33 6.09 12.61 2.53
N GLN A 34 5.63 13.21 3.63
CA GLN A 34 6.47 14.05 4.50
C GLN A 34 6.40 13.68 5.98
N ILE A 35 5.20 13.40 6.50
CA ILE A 35 4.98 13.20 7.95
C ILE A 35 5.31 11.76 8.35
N THR A 36 4.87 10.79 7.55
CA THR A 36 5.08 9.36 7.83
C THR A 36 6.07 8.78 6.84
N LYS A 37 6.74 7.71 7.26
CA LYS A 37 7.63 6.93 6.39
C LYS A 37 6.90 5.68 5.88
N PRO A 38 7.33 5.09 4.75
CA PRO A 38 6.84 3.79 4.33
C PRO A 38 6.93 2.75 5.46
N GLN A 39 5.85 2.01 5.67
CA GLN A 39 5.76 1.03 6.75
C GLN A 39 5.67 -0.38 6.16
N PHE A 40 6.34 -1.34 6.77
CA PHE A 40 6.40 -2.73 6.29
C PHE A 40 6.04 -3.75 7.37
N VAL A 41 5.47 -3.25 8.47
CA VAL A 41 5.00 -4.04 9.60
C VAL A 41 3.63 -3.50 9.99
N ASP A 42 2.76 -4.36 10.50
CA ASP A 42 1.45 -3.92 10.97
C ASP A 42 1.62 -3.06 12.22
N ASN A 43 1.50 -1.76 12.07
CA ASN A 43 1.60 -0.78 13.14
C ASN A 43 0.60 0.37 12.90
N PRO A 44 0.37 1.25 13.90
CA PRO A 44 -0.58 2.36 13.75
C PRO A 44 -0.26 3.30 12.59
N GLU A 45 1.02 3.48 12.25
CA GLU A 45 1.44 4.33 11.13
C GLU A 45 1.10 3.71 9.78
N HIS A 46 1.27 2.38 9.62
CA HIS A 46 0.82 1.62 8.45
C HIS A 46 -0.69 1.76 8.26
N LYS A 47 -1.47 1.55 9.35
CA LYS A 47 -2.93 1.69 9.32
C LYS A 47 -3.36 3.10 8.90
N LEU A 48 -2.71 4.13 9.44
CA LEU A 48 -2.97 5.51 9.05
C LEU A 48 -2.70 5.74 7.55
N ARG A 49 -1.52 5.33 7.06
CA ARG A 49 -1.15 5.45 5.64
C ARG A 49 -2.17 4.74 4.75
N ASN A 50 -2.54 3.51 5.11
CA ASN A 50 -3.50 2.71 4.37
C ASN A 50 -4.87 3.38 4.26
N ILE A 51 -5.43 3.88 5.36
CA ILE A 51 -6.72 4.60 5.35
C ILE A 51 -6.64 5.85 4.45
N VAL A 52 -5.52 6.59 4.49
CA VAL A 52 -5.35 7.77 3.62
C VAL A 52 -5.34 7.38 2.14
N VAL A 53 -4.65 6.30 1.77
CA VAL A 53 -4.65 5.80 0.39
C VAL A 53 -6.05 5.31 -0.02
N GLU A 54 -6.79 4.65 0.87
CA GLU A 54 -8.19 4.26 0.64
C GLU A 54 -9.11 5.46 0.38
N ILE A 55 -8.94 6.55 1.13
CA ILE A 55 -9.70 7.79 0.92
C ILE A 55 -9.40 8.36 -0.47
N LEU A 56 -8.12 8.44 -0.86
CA LEU A 56 -7.72 8.94 -2.17
C LEU A 56 -8.26 8.08 -3.32
N ASN A 57 -8.36 6.76 -3.12
CA ASN A 57 -8.92 5.83 -4.11
C ASN A 57 -10.43 5.97 -4.33
N ARG A 58 -11.14 6.62 -3.41
CA ARG A 58 -12.60 6.81 -3.49
C ARG A 58 -12.99 8.20 -3.98
N LEU A 59 -12.03 9.05 -4.36
CA LEU A 59 -12.31 10.40 -4.85
C LEU A 59 -13.11 10.35 -6.17
N PRO A 60 -14.21 11.11 -6.31
CA PRO A 60 -14.95 11.17 -7.56
C PRO A 60 -14.12 11.78 -8.71
N HIS A 61 -14.05 11.09 -9.84
CA HIS A 61 -13.36 11.55 -11.06
C HIS A 61 -14.19 12.55 -11.86
N SER A 62 -14.58 13.66 -11.22
CA SER A 62 -15.28 14.77 -11.86
C SER A 62 -14.31 15.84 -12.36
N GLU A 63 -14.83 16.81 -13.12
CA GLU A 63 -14.08 17.98 -13.60
C GLU A 63 -13.41 18.77 -12.46
N VAL A 64 -14.00 18.75 -11.26
CA VAL A 64 -13.50 19.43 -10.06
C VAL A 64 -12.15 18.87 -9.61
N LEU A 65 -11.88 17.59 -9.88
CA LEU A 65 -10.62 16.94 -9.51
C LEU A 65 -9.46 17.36 -10.42
N ARG A 66 -9.72 17.82 -11.66
CA ARG A 66 -8.68 18.09 -12.68
C ARG A 66 -7.47 18.88 -12.18
N PRO A 67 -7.61 19.97 -11.41
CA PRO A 67 -6.46 20.73 -10.91
C PRO A 67 -5.53 19.93 -9.98
N PHE A 68 -6.01 18.83 -9.40
CA PHE A 68 -5.28 17.99 -8.45
C PHE A 68 -4.78 16.69 -9.09
N VAL A 69 -5.21 16.35 -10.30
CA VAL A 69 -4.96 15.05 -10.95
C VAL A 69 -3.46 14.76 -11.09
N GLN A 70 -2.67 15.74 -11.51
CA GLN A 70 -1.23 15.52 -11.70
C GLN A 70 -0.51 15.27 -10.37
N ASP A 71 -0.88 16.01 -9.31
CA ASP A 71 -0.30 15.81 -7.99
C ASP A 71 -0.75 14.49 -7.35
N LEU A 72 -2.01 14.10 -7.56
CA LEU A 72 -2.53 12.83 -7.08
C LEU A 72 -1.81 11.66 -7.74
N LEU A 73 -1.56 11.74 -9.05
CA LEU A 73 -0.78 10.72 -9.77
C LEU A 73 0.65 10.62 -9.22
N LYS A 74 1.32 11.76 -8.98
CA LYS A 74 2.67 11.77 -8.40
C LYS A 74 2.71 11.14 -7.01
N VAL A 75 1.76 11.47 -6.15
CA VAL A 75 1.63 10.85 -4.82
C VAL A 75 1.44 9.35 -4.95
N ALA A 76 0.52 8.90 -5.83
CA ALA A 76 0.25 7.48 -6.02
C ALA A 76 1.47 6.72 -6.58
N MET A 77 2.20 7.30 -7.54
CA MET A 77 3.44 6.73 -8.08
C MET A 77 4.54 6.63 -7.01
N GLN A 78 4.68 7.63 -6.15
CA GLN A 78 5.65 7.59 -5.06
C GLN A 78 5.30 6.52 -4.02
N VAL A 79 4.04 6.41 -3.62
CA VAL A 79 3.59 5.37 -2.68
C VAL A 79 3.75 3.98 -3.30
N LEU A 80 3.37 3.80 -4.58
CA LEU A 80 3.56 2.54 -5.32
C LEU A 80 5.02 2.06 -5.33
N THR A 81 5.97 2.98 -5.45
CA THR A 81 7.40 2.64 -5.57
C THR A 81 8.10 2.45 -4.24
N THR A 82 7.57 2.99 -3.14
CA THR A 82 8.28 3.07 -1.85
C THR A 82 7.59 2.36 -0.70
N ASP A 83 6.28 2.12 -0.78
CA ASP A 83 5.48 1.53 0.29
C ASP A 83 5.32 0.01 0.12
N ASN A 84 4.61 -0.62 1.06
CA ASN A 84 4.29 -2.04 0.99
C ASN A 84 3.23 -2.36 -0.11
N GLU A 85 3.06 -3.65 -0.42
CA GLU A 85 2.14 -4.10 -1.48
C GLU A 85 0.66 -3.79 -1.20
N GLU A 86 0.25 -3.70 0.06
CA GLU A 86 -1.14 -3.40 0.40
C GLU A 86 -1.51 -1.99 -0.08
N ASN A 87 -0.66 -1.01 0.25
CA ASN A 87 -0.81 0.36 -0.24
C ASN A 87 -0.52 0.45 -1.75
N GLY A 88 0.49 -0.28 -2.24
CA GLY A 88 0.84 -0.33 -3.65
C GLY A 88 -0.32 -0.81 -4.54
N LEU A 89 -1.06 -1.83 -4.12
CA LEU A 89 -2.21 -2.35 -4.86
C LEU A 89 -3.32 -1.31 -5.00
N ILE A 90 -3.58 -0.52 -3.96
CA ILE A 90 -4.56 0.57 -4.03
C ILE A 90 -4.03 1.69 -4.93
N CYS A 91 -2.74 2.04 -4.84
CA CYS A 91 -2.13 3.04 -5.72
C CYS A 91 -2.21 2.66 -7.21
N ILE A 92 -2.05 1.38 -7.57
CA ILE A 92 -2.24 0.92 -8.95
C ILE A 92 -3.65 1.23 -9.45
N ARG A 93 -4.68 1.03 -8.61
CA ARG A 93 -6.08 1.34 -8.97
C ARG A 93 -6.26 2.84 -9.22
N ILE A 94 -5.76 3.67 -8.30
CA ILE A 94 -5.76 5.13 -8.45
C ILE A 94 -5.10 5.53 -9.78
N ILE A 95 -3.88 5.07 -10.03
CA ILE A 95 -3.12 5.40 -11.26
C ILE A 95 -3.92 4.99 -12.50
N PHE A 96 -4.44 3.76 -12.53
CA PHE A 96 -5.19 3.25 -13.67
C PHE A 96 -6.44 4.11 -13.95
N ASP A 97 -7.20 4.44 -12.91
CA ASP A 97 -8.41 5.24 -13.08
C ASP A 97 -8.10 6.68 -13.50
N LEU A 98 -7.03 7.28 -13.00
CA LEU A 98 -6.59 8.60 -13.44
C LEU A 98 -6.17 8.60 -14.90
N LEU A 99 -5.35 7.63 -15.32
CA LEU A 99 -4.91 7.49 -16.71
C LEU A 99 -6.09 7.20 -17.64
N ARG A 100 -7.13 6.49 -17.17
CA ARG A 100 -8.34 6.22 -17.93
C ARG A 100 -9.21 7.46 -18.11
N ASN A 101 -9.44 8.23 -17.04
CA ASN A 101 -10.39 9.35 -17.04
C ASN A 101 -9.77 10.70 -17.47
N PHE A 102 -8.45 10.86 -17.35
CA PHE A 102 -7.75 12.13 -17.60
C PHE A 102 -6.59 11.99 -18.58
N ARG A 103 -6.65 11.01 -19.50
CA ARG A 103 -5.57 10.64 -20.42
C ARG A 103 -4.88 11.82 -21.12
N PRO A 104 -5.58 12.80 -21.73
CA PRO A 104 -4.91 13.90 -22.43
C PRO A 104 -4.01 14.75 -21.50
N THR A 105 -4.32 14.77 -20.21
CA THR A 105 -3.56 15.54 -19.21
C THR A 105 -2.35 14.77 -18.67
N LEU A 106 -2.38 13.44 -18.76
CA LEU A 106 -1.41 12.55 -18.11
C LEU A 106 -0.56 11.71 -19.08
N GLU A 107 -0.61 12.01 -20.37
CA GLU A 107 0.06 11.22 -21.41
C GLU A 107 1.55 11.03 -21.15
N ASN A 108 2.24 12.06 -20.68
CA ASN A 108 3.67 12.03 -20.36
C ASN A 108 4.02 11.14 -19.15
N GLU A 109 3.04 10.77 -18.33
CA GLU A 109 3.22 9.97 -17.11
C GLU A 109 2.92 8.48 -17.36
N VAL A 110 2.36 8.13 -18.52
CA VAL A 110 2.07 6.74 -18.90
C VAL A 110 3.37 5.93 -19.03
N GLN A 111 4.37 6.47 -19.73
CA GLN A 111 5.62 5.74 -19.96
C GLN A 111 6.39 5.47 -18.65
N PRO A 112 6.60 6.46 -17.74
CA PRO A 112 7.19 6.20 -16.43
C PRO A 112 6.49 5.09 -15.62
N PHE A 113 5.16 5.03 -15.68
CA PHE A 113 4.40 3.96 -15.04
C PHE A 113 4.70 2.58 -15.66
N LEU A 114 4.70 2.48 -16.99
CA LEU A 114 5.02 1.23 -17.70
C LEU A 114 6.46 0.78 -17.44
N ASP A 115 7.42 1.71 -17.43
CA ASP A 115 8.82 1.42 -17.14
C ASP A 115 8.98 0.82 -15.73
N PHE A 116 8.28 1.37 -14.74
CA PHE A 116 8.24 0.81 -13.39
C PHE A 116 7.66 -0.61 -13.36
N VAL A 117 6.53 -0.84 -14.05
CA VAL A 117 5.93 -2.17 -14.14
C VAL A 117 6.90 -3.16 -14.80
N CYS A 118 7.55 -2.78 -15.88
CA CYS A 118 8.58 -3.59 -16.53
C CYS A 118 9.73 -3.93 -15.58
N LYS A 119 10.23 -2.98 -14.79
CA LYS A 119 11.26 -3.22 -13.77
C LYS A 119 10.83 -4.27 -12.74
N ILE A 120 9.57 -4.23 -12.30
CA ILE A 120 8.99 -5.22 -11.37
C ILE A 120 9.00 -6.62 -11.98
N TYR A 121 8.54 -6.76 -13.23
CA TYR A 121 8.52 -8.06 -13.90
C TYR A 121 9.92 -8.60 -14.20
N GLN A 122 10.89 -7.74 -14.53
CA GLN A 122 12.28 -8.16 -14.75
C GLN A 122 12.92 -8.69 -13.46
N ASN A 123 12.62 -8.06 -12.32
CA ASN A 123 13.11 -8.48 -11.01
C ASN A 123 12.30 -9.62 -10.40
N PHE A 124 11.19 -10.04 -11.01
CA PHE A 124 10.31 -11.08 -10.48
C PHE A 124 11.04 -12.39 -10.17
N LYS A 125 11.97 -12.82 -11.03
CA LYS A 125 12.77 -14.03 -10.78
C LYS A 125 13.57 -13.93 -9.49
N LEU A 126 14.18 -12.78 -9.21
CA LEU A 126 14.93 -12.52 -7.97
C LEU A 126 14.00 -12.53 -6.75
N THR A 127 12.84 -11.89 -6.88
CA THR A 127 11.80 -11.89 -5.84
C THR A 127 11.39 -13.32 -5.50
N VAL A 128 11.06 -14.14 -6.50
CA VAL A 128 10.68 -15.56 -6.31
C VAL A 128 11.82 -16.34 -5.65
N SER A 129 13.05 -16.27 -6.17
CA SER A 129 14.19 -16.97 -5.56
C SER A 129 14.35 -16.63 -4.08
N HIS A 130 14.29 -15.35 -3.71
CA HIS A 130 14.43 -14.92 -2.31
C HIS A 130 13.34 -15.52 -1.39
N PHE A 131 12.09 -15.63 -1.83
CA PHE A 131 11.03 -16.21 -1.00
C PHE A 131 11.11 -17.75 -0.90
N PHE A 132 11.41 -18.43 -2.00
CA PHE A 132 11.45 -19.89 -2.04
C PHE A 132 12.75 -20.46 -1.45
N GLU A 133 13.90 -19.78 -1.62
CA GLU A 133 15.17 -20.19 -0.99
C GLU A 133 15.19 -19.91 0.52
N ASN A 134 14.59 -18.81 0.98
CA ASN A 134 14.45 -18.55 2.42
C ASN A 134 13.53 -19.56 3.11
N MET A 135 12.53 -20.13 2.41
CA MET A 135 11.71 -21.22 2.97
C MET A 135 12.50 -22.52 3.12
N ALA A 136 13.41 -22.82 2.18
CA ALA A 136 14.26 -24.01 2.26
C ALA A 136 15.26 -23.94 3.43
N MET A 137 15.72 -22.75 3.81
CA MET A 137 16.63 -22.53 4.94
C MET A 137 15.96 -22.55 6.32
N THR A 138 14.63 -22.53 6.40
CA THR A 138 13.87 -22.69 7.67
C THR A 138 13.38 -24.12 7.90
N GLY A 139 13.75 -25.06 7.04
CA GLY A 139 13.36 -26.47 7.12
C GLY A 139 14.46 -27.36 7.71
N GLU A 140 14.80 -27.18 8.99
CA GLU A 140 15.46 -28.24 9.77
C GLU A 140 14.63 -28.58 11.02
N ASP A 141 14.21 -29.85 11.04
CA ASP A 141 13.68 -30.68 12.12
C ASP A 141 12.19 -30.54 12.52
N VAL A 142 11.29 -31.02 11.65
CA VAL A 142 10.01 -31.59 12.11
C VAL A 142 10.23 -33.07 12.41
N LYS A 143 10.61 -33.36 13.65
CA LYS A 143 10.61 -34.73 14.20
C LYS A 143 9.16 -35.22 14.32
N PRO A 144 8.82 -36.47 13.97
CA PRO A 144 7.44 -36.95 14.06
C PRO A 144 7.01 -37.00 15.53
N MET A 145 5.97 -36.27 15.88
CA MET A 145 5.39 -36.24 17.22
C MET A 145 4.53 -37.49 17.41
N ASP A 146 5.02 -38.43 18.21
CA ASP A 146 4.23 -39.58 18.69
C ASP A 146 3.05 -39.11 19.55
N THR A 147 1.93 -39.81 19.37
CA THR A 147 0.65 -39.58 20.04
C THR A 147 0.72 -40.01 21.51
N SER A 148 0.49 -39.09 22.46
CA SER A 148 -0.02 -39.42 23.79
C SER A 148 -0.65 -38.21 24.47
N LEU A 149 -1.91 -38.39 24.86
CA LEU A 149 -2.73 -37.46 25.64
C LEU A 149 -2.30 -37.48 27.11
N SER A 150 -2.10 -36.31 27.74
CA SER A 150 -2.38 -36.04 29.16
C SER A 150 -2.12 -34.56 29.55
N ASP A 151 -3.21 -33.91 29.97
CA ASP A 151 -3.44 -32.93 31.04
C ASP A 151 -2.43 -31.82 31.46
N GLN A 152 -2.99 -30.60 31.50
CA GLN A 152 -2.73 -29.39 32.32
C GLN A 152 -1.31 -28.93 32.70
N GLY A 153 -1.02 -27.65 32.40
CA GLY A 153 -0.02 -26.86 33.11
C GLY A 153 0.32 -25.52 32.45
N ILE A 154 0.30 -24.44 33.23
CA ILE A 154 0.44 -23.02 32.88
C ILE A 154 1.91 -22.59 32.59
N ASN A 155 2.08 -21.59 31.70
CA ASN A 155 3.29 -20.81 31.24
C ASN A 155 3.92 -21.27 29.90
N PRO A 156 4.25 -20.34 28.95
CA PRO A 156 5.51 -19.56 28.94
C PRO A 156 5.38 -18.11 28.34
N ALA A 157 6.21 -17.12 28.71
CA ALA A 157 7.57 -16.77 28.25
C ALA A 157 7.72 -16.40 26.75
N THR A 158 8.27 -15.20 26.53
CA THR A 158 9.08 -14.74 25.37
C THR A 158 8.49 -14.93 23.97
N ALA A 159 7.76 -13.91 23.49
CA ALA A 159 7.46 -13.71 22.08
C ALA A 159 8.72 -13.20 21.33
N THR A 160 9.67 -14.09 21.06
CA THR A 160 10.68 -13.86 20.03
C THR A 160 10.05 -14.02 18.66
N GLY A 161 10.10 -12.95 17.85
CA GLY A 161 9.97 -13.00 16.40
C GLY A 161 8.55 -13.21 15.89
N SER A 162 7.79 -12.12 15.78
CA SER A 162 6.67 -12.03 14.83
C SER A 162 7.22 -12.29 13.43
N GLN A 163 7.10 -13.55 12.99
CA GLN A 163 7.42 -13.99 11.64
C GLN A 163 6.51 -13.21 10.69
N LEU A 164 7.08 -12.19 10.05
CA LEU A 164 6.37 -11.22 9.22
C LEU A 164 5.70 -11.95 8.05
N ASN A 165 4.41 -11.67 7.88
CA ASN A 165 3.57 -12.12 6.77
C ASN A 165 4.34 -11.98 5.42
N PRO A 166 4.50 -13.07 4.64
CA PRO A 166 5.24 -13.07 3.37
C PRO A 166 4.81 -11.99 2.39
N SER A 167 3.55 -11.55 2.47
CA SER A 167 3.03 -10.48 1.62
C SER A 167 3.96 -9.26 1.65
N THR A 168 4.35 -8.79 2.85
CA THR A 168 4.94 -7.44 3.13
C THR A 168 6.32 -7.14 2.53
N ARG A 169 6.92 -8.11 1.83
CA ARG A 169 8.32 -8.04 1.37
C ARG A 169 8.47 -8.02 -0.16
N SER A 170 7.38 -8.20 -0.92
CA SER A 170 7.47 -8.44 -2.38
C SER A 170 7.97 -7.23 -3.18
N PHE A 171 7.63 -6.00 -2.77
CA PHE A 171 8.09 -4.78 -3.46
C PHE A 171 9.52 -4.36 -3.08
N LYS A 172 10.02 -4.76 -1.89
CA LYS A 172 11.37 -4.37 -1.44
C LYS A 172 12.51 -4.90 -2.30
N ILE A 173 12.28 -6.01 -2.99
CA ILE A 173 13.32 -6.65 -3.81
C ILE A 173 13.47 -5.94 -5.17
N VAL A 174 12.49 -5.12 -5.54
CA VAL A 174 12.43 -4.47 -6.86
C VAL A 174 12.94 -3.03 -6.85
N THR A 175 12.68 -2.27 -5.77
CA THR A 175 13.04 -0.84 -5.70
C THR A 175 14.51 -0.66 -5.40
#